data_AF-A0A9X8SJY2-F1
#
_entry.id   AF-A0A9X8SJY2-F1
#
_cell.length_a   1.000
_cell.length_b   1.000
_cell.length_c   1.000
_cell.angle_alpha   90.00
_cell.angle_beta   90.00
_cell.angle_gamma   90.00
#
_symmetry.space_group_name_H-M   'P 1'
#
loop_
_entity.id
_entity.type
_entity.pdbx_description
1 polymer ?
#
loop_
_entity_poly.entity_id
_entity_poly.type
_entity_poly.pdbx_seq_one_letter_code
_entity_poly.pdbx_strand_id
1 'polypeptide(L)' 'MKVLREILMDFQGQKIVIGTHGLVMTLMMNYFDEQYDFEFLMNTSKPDIYKMEFNEEQLMNVERLWKAE' A
#
# COMPACT_ATOMS: atom_id res chain seq x y z
N MET A 1 1.37 10.68 5.53
CA MET A 1 2.28 9.67 6.12
C MET A 1 2.17 9.48 7.62
N LYS A 2 1.93 10.54 8.42
CA LYS A 2 1.74 10.42 9.88
C LYS A 2 0.69 9.35 10.26
N VAL A 3 -0.51 9.43 9.68
CA VAL A 3 -1.60 8.48 9.96
C VAL A 3 -1.24 7.03 9.58
N LEU A 4 -0.56 6.81 8.45
CA LEU A 4 -0.17 5.45 8.05
C LEU A 4 0.87 4.86 9.01
N ARG A 5 1.82 5.67 9.49
CA ARG A 5 2.77 5.26 10.55
C ARG A 5 2.06 4.90 11.84
N GLU A 6 1.14 5.74 12.30
CA GLU A 6 0.35 5.48 13.51
C GLU A 6 -0.41 4.15 13.39
N ILE A 7 -1.03 3.89 12.23
CA ILE A 7 -1.69 2.60 11.95
C ILE A 7 -0.70 1.42 12.01
N LEU A 8 0.50 1.54 11.42
CA LEU A 8 1.50 0.47 11.46
C LEU A 8 1.98 0.18 12.90
N MET A 9 2.15 1.23 13.72
CA MET A 9 2.57 1.10 15.11
C MET A 9 1.46 0.54 16.02
N ASP A 10 0.23 1.06 15.91
CA ASP A 10 -0.89 0.69 16.76
C ASP A 10 -1.37 -0.75 16.51
N PHE A 11 -1.17 -1.26 15.29
CA PHE A 11 -1.60 -2.60 14.87
C PHE A 11 -0.43 -3.56 14.58
N GLN A 12 0.73 -3.35 15.21
CA GLN A 12 1.87 -4.27 15.08
C GLN A 12 1.48 -5.73 15.37
N GLY A 13 1.96 -6.64 14.52
CA GLY A 13 1.66 -8.08 14.59
C GLY A 13 0.27 -8.48 14.07
N GLN A 14 -0.56 -7.53 13.65
CA GLN A 14 -1.89 -7.79 13.10
C GLN A 14 -1.93 -7.66 11.57
N LYS A 15 -2.97 -8.21 10.95
CA LYS A 15 -3.30 -7.98 9.54
C LYS A 15 -4.42 -6.96 9.46
N ILE A 16 -4.17 -5.85 8.77
CA ILE A 16 -5.11 -4.75 8.58
C ILE A 16 -5.53 -4.64 7.11
N VAL A 17 -6.75 -4.16 6.87
CA VAL A 17 -7.26 -3.85 5.52
C VAL A 17 -7.61 -2.37 5.47
N ILE A 18 -7.07 -1.64 4.50
CA ILE A 18 -7.33 -0.21 4.27
C ILE A 18 -8.06 -0.05 2.94
N GLY A 19 -9.30 0.43 2.98
CA GLY A 19 -10.03 0.85 1.78
C GLY A 19 -9.78 2.33 1.48
N THR A 20 -9.35 2.67 0.27
CA THR A 20 -9.05 4.06 -0.12
C THR A 20 -9.19 4.27 -1.63
N HIS A 21 -8.96 5.50 -2.11
CA HIS A 21 -8.88 5.82 -3.54
C HIS A 21 -7.50 5.50 -4.12
N GLY A 22 -7.44 5.19 -5.43
CA GLY A 22 -6.19 4.84 -6.12
C GLY A 22 -5.07 5.88 -5.93
N LEU A 23 -5.37 7.18 -6.04
CA LEU A 23 -4.37 8.23 -5.83
C LEU A 23 -3.77 8.20 -4.41
N VAL A 24 -4.60 8.00 -3.39
CA VAL A 24 -4.13 7.94 -1.99
C VAL A 24 -3.32 6.67 -1.77
N MET A 25 -3.75 5.53 -2.32
CA MET A 25 -3.00 4.28 -2.29
C MET A 25 -1.61 4.46 -2.93
N THR A 26 -1.53 5.03 -4.13
CA THR A 26 -0.27 5.30 -4.82
C THR A 26 0.64 6.20 -3.98
N LEU A 27 0.14 7.30 -3.41
CA LEU A 27 0.95 8.19 -2.57
C LEU A 27 1.46 7.48 -1.29
N MET A 28 0.66 6.58 -0.72
CA MET A 28 1.07 5.78 0.43
C MET A 28 2.19 4.79 0.07
N MET A 29 2.07 4.12 -1.09
CA MET A 29 3.08 3.17 -1.57
C MET A 29 4.37 3.90 -2.01
N ASN A 30 4.23 5.01 -2.74
CA ASN A 30 5.33 5.85 -3.22
C ASN A 30 6.26 6.31 -2.10
N TYR A 31 5.70 6.58 -0.92
CA TYR A 31 6.47 6.99 0.24
C TYR A 31 7.55 5.98 0.65
N PHE A 32 7.28 4.68 0.48
CA PHE A 32 8.21 3.62 0.85
C PHE A 32 9.07 3.15 -0.32
N ASP A 33 8.58 3.35 -1.55
CA ASP A 33 9.24 2.89 -2.77
C ASP A 33 8.81 3.77 -3.95
N GLU A 34 9.75 4.52 -4.51
CA GLU A 34 9.50 5.53 -5.54
C GLU A 34 8.94 4.93 -6.84
N GLN A 35 9.05 3.62 -7.07
CA GLN A 35 8.49 2.96 -8.25
C GLN A 35 6.96 3.07 -8.36
N TYR A 36 6.28 3.35 -7.25
CA TYR A 36 4.83 3.56 -7.24
C TYR A 36 4.49 5.00 -7.58
N ASP A 37 4.66 5.38 -8.84
CA ASP A 37 4.53 6.76 -9.31
C ASP A 37 3.22 7.01 -10.10
N PHE A 38 3.21 8.04 -10.94
CA PHE A 38 2.08 8.34 -11.80
C PHE A 38 1.79 7.23 -12.83
N GLU A 39 2.81 6.59 -13.39
CA GLU A 39 2.62 5.49 -14.34
C GLU A 39 2.02 4.28 -13.64
N PHE A 40 2.47 3.97 -12.42
CA PHE A 40 1.82 2.96 -11.58
C PHE A 40 0.32 3.27 -11.38
N LEU A 41 -0.02 4.50 -10.99
CA LEU A 41 -1.42 4.91 -10.77
C LEU A 41 -2.28 4.69 -12.03
N MET A 42 -1.78 5.06 -13.20
CA MET A 42 -2.50 4.90 -14.47
C MET A 42 -2.74 3.43 -14.83
N ASN A 43 -1.89 2.52 -14.37
CA ASN A 43 -2.00 1.09 -14.62
C ASN A 43 -2.78 0.30 -13.54
N THR A 44 -3.22 0.96 -12.46
CA THR A 44 -4.07 0.31 -11.44
C THR A 44 -5.46 -0.06 -11.99
N SER A 45 -5.97 -1.24 -11.61
CA SER A 45 -7.36 -1.63 -11.89
C SER A 45 -8.33 -1.06 -10.84
N LYS A 46 -9.63 -1.27 -11.04
CA LYS A 46 -10.66 -0.87 -10.08
C LYS A 46 -11.68 -2.02 -9.92
N PRO A 47 -11.65 -2.77 -8.80
CA PRO A 47 -10.73 -2.61 -7.67
C PRO A 47 -9.29 -3.05 -8.01
N ASP A 48 -8.35 -2.71 -7.15
CA ASP A 48 -7.00 -3.28 -7.13
C ASP A 48 -6.61 -3.51 -5.66
N ILE A 49 -5.81 -4.54 -5.40
CA ILE A 49 -5.47 -4.98 -4.04
C ILE A 49 -3.98 -5.28 -3.99
N TYR A 50 -3.29 -4.59 -3.09
CA TYR A 50 -1.87 -4.77 -2.82
C TYR A 50 -1.67 -5.15 -1.35
N LYS A 51 -0.93 -6.23 -1.12
CA LYS A 51 -0.47 -6.66 0.19
C LYS A 51 0.91 -6.07 0.42
N MET A 52 1.04 -5.21 1.42
CA MET A 52 2.32 -4.65 1.84
C MET A 52 2.74 -5.31 3.15
N GLU A 53 3.94 -5.90 3.17
CA GLU A 53 4.50 -6.55 4.35
C GLU A 53 5.56 -5.65 4.97
N PHE A 54 5.43 -5.39 6.27
CA PHE A 54 6.32 -4.51 7.01
C PHE A 54 7.04 -5.25 8.12
N ASN A 55 8.30 -4.88 8.35
CA ASN A 55 9.01 -5.14 9.59
C ASN A 55 9.19 -3.80 10.31
N GLU A 56 8.42 -3.59 11.38
CA GLU A 56 8.25 -2.26 11.99
C GLU A 56 7.77 -1.22 10.96
N GLU A 57 8.57 -0.21 10.64
CA GLU A 57 8.26 0.80 9.62
C GLU A 57 8.90 0.48 8.24
N GLN A 58 9.72 -0.57 8.15
CA GLN A 58 10.41 -0.91 6.91
C GLN A 58 9.50 -1.76 6.02
N LEU A 59 9.28 -1.30 4.79
CA LEU A 59 8.60 -2.08 3.77
C LEU A 59 9.51 -3.21 3.29
N MET A 60 9.05 -4.45 3.46
CA MET A 60 9.81 -5.66 3.12
C MET A 60 9.39 -6.25 1.78
N ASN A 61 8.10 -6.19 1.48
CA ASN A 61 7.55 -6.78 0.26
C ASN A 61 6.23 -6.12 -0.13
N VAL A 62 5.94 -6.11 -1.44
CA VAL A 62 4.65 -5.73 -2.00
C VAL A 62 4.20 -6.79 -2.99
N GLU A 63 3.00 -7.32 -2.78
CA GLU A 63 2.39 -8.33 -3.64
C GLU A 63 1.05 -7.82 -4.16
N ARG A 64 0.88 -7.76 -5.49
CA ARG A 64 -0.42 -7.48 -6.09
C ARG A 64 -1.29 -8.73 -5.99
N LEU A 65 -2.36 -8.66 -5.19
CA LEU A 65 -3.30 -9.75 -4.98
C LEU A 65 -4.45 -9.76 -5.98
N TRP A 66 -4.77 -8.61 -6.57
CA TRP A 66 -5.87 -8.54 -7.54
C TRP A 66 -5.48 -9.18 -8.87
N LYS A 67 -6.24 -10.20 -9.26
CA LYS A 67 -6.17 -10.82 -10.58
C LYS A 67 -7.47 -10.45 -11.29
N ALA A 68 -7.39 -9.59 -12.29
CA ALA A 68 -8.51 -9.38 -13.19
C ALA A 68 -8.75 -10.70 -13.95
N GLU A 69 -10.02 -11.12 -14.04
CA GLU A 69 -10.45 -12.13 -15.01
C GLU A 69 -10.37 -11.57 -16.44
#